data_AF-A0AAW0KKS6-F1
#
_entry.id   AF-A0AAW0KKS6-F1
#
_cell.length_a   1.000
_cell.length_b   1.000
_cell.length_c   1.000
_cell.angle_alpha   90.00
_cell.angle_beta   90.00
_cell.angle_gamma   90.00
#
_symmetry.space_group_name_H-M   'P 1'
#
loop_
_entity.id
_entity.type
_entity.pdbx_description
1 polymer ?
#
loop_
_entity_poly.entity_id
_entity_poly.type
_entity_poly.pdbx_seq_one_letter_code
_entity_poly.pdbx_strand_id
1 'polypeptide(L)' 'MRVRVVILISKPIRRGSFVVGSDGTRHWVNFKYERLALFCHFCATMGHDLRHCAGYYAASKNSGEVVCQYGD' A
#
# COMPACT_ATOMS: atom_id res chain seq x y z
N MET A 1 17.07 5.52 -6.25
CA MET A 1 16.83 4.69 -7.45
C MET A 1 15.35 4.79 -7.83
N ARG A 2 15.02 4.96 -9.12
CA ARG A 2 13.63 5.00 -9.62
C ARG A 2 13.47 3.90 -10.67
N VAL A 3 12.43 3.09 -10.56
CA VAL A 3 12.15 1.98 -11.49
C VAL A 3 10.69 2.07 -11.91
N ARG A 4 10.39 1.78 -13.17
CA ARG A 4 9.02 1.65 -13.67
C ARG A 4 8.64 0.18 -13.70
N VAL A 5 7.47 -0.14 -13.16
CA VAL A 5 6.96 -1.51 -13.07
C VAL A 5 5.49 -1.53 -13.43
N VAL A 6 5.02 -2.66 -13.98
CA VAL A 6 3.59 -2.92 -14.14
C VAL A 6 3.08 -3.59 -12.87
N ILE A 7 2.02 -3.04 -12.29
CA ILE A 7 1.36 -3.60 -11.11
C ILE A 7 -0.13 -3.79 -11.38
N LEU A 8 -0.72 -4.80 -10.74
CA LEU A 8 -2.17 -5.00 -10.75
C LEU A 8 -2.80 -4.03 -9.75
N ILE A 9 -3.60 -3.08 -10.24
CA ILE A 9 -4.25 -2.05 -9.41
C ILE A 9 -5.27 -2.60 -8.42
N SER A 10 -5.81 -3.79 -8.70
CA SER A 10 -6.74 -4.53 -7.85
C SER A 10 -6.07 -5.20 -6.65
N LYS A 11 -4.73 -5.16 -6.57
CA LYS A 11 -3.96 -5.73 -5.46
C LYS A 11 -3.34 -4.62 -4.62
N PRO A 12 -3.24 -4.83 -3.29
CA PRO A 12 -2.49 -3.95 -2.41
C PRO A 12 -1.08 -3.67 -2.93
N ILE A 13 -0.67 -2.41 -2.95
CA ILE A 13 0.73 -2.04 -3.24
C ILE A 13 1.65 -2.57 -2.14
N ARG A 14 2.86 -2.97 -2.49
CA ARG A 14 3.84 -3.49 -1.51
C ARG A 14 4.56 -2.34 -0.82
N ARG A 15 4.75 -2.39 0.50
CA ARG A 15 5.54 -1.37 1.24
C ARG A 15 7.04 -1.57 1.13
N GLY A 16 7.46 -2.75 0.75
CA GLY A 16 8.86 -3.11 0.62
C GLY A 16 9.03 -4.55 0.17
N SER A 17 10.28 -4.93 -0.03
CA SER A 17 10.65 -6.30 -0.34
C SER A 17 12.07 -6.58 0.09
N PHE A 18 12.45 -7.86 0.13
CA PHE A 18 13.84 -8.24 0.26
C PHE A 18 14.50 -8.22 -1.12
N VAL A 19 15.66 -7.57 -1.20
CA VAL A 19 16.54 -7.61 -2.36
C VAL A 19 17.83 -8.32 -1.93
N VAL A 20 18.38 -9.14 -2.82
CA VAL A 20 19.64 -9.85 -2.59
C VAL A 20 20.76 -9.01 -3.18
N GLY A 21 21.75 -8.66 -2.35
CA GLY A 21 22.97 -7.98 -2.76
C GLY A 21 23.90 -8.90 -3.55
N SER A 22 24.93 -8.33 -4.17
CA SER A 22 25.96 -9.10 -4.88
C SER A 22 26.75 -10.04 -3.97
N ASP A 23 26.78 -9.74 -2.68
CA ASP A 23 27.36 -10.54 -1.60
C ASP A 23 26.45 -11.67 -1.12
N GLY A 24 25.23 -11.79 -1.67
CA GLY A 24 24.22 -12.76 -1.25
C GLY A 24 23.41 -12.34 -0.02
N THR A 25 23.69 -11.17 0.57
CA THR A 25 22.98 -10.68 1.76
C THR A 25 21.59 -10.17 1.39
N ARG A 26 20.59 -10.47 2.21
CA ARG A 26 19.23 -9.95 2.04
C ARG A 26 19.07 -8.60 2.73
N HIS A 27 18.64 -7.60 1.97
CA HIS A 27 18.34 -6.28 2.48
C HIS A 27 16.86 -5.99 2.32
N TRP A 28 16.22 -5.53 3.39
CA TRP A 28 14.86 -4.99 3.31
C TRP A 28 14.91 -3.59 2.69
N VAL A 29 14.17 -3.40 1.60
CA VAL A 29 14.02 -2.08 0.97
C VAL A 29 12.60 -1.59 1.11
N ASN A 30 12.44 -0.33 1.53
CA ASN A 30 11.14 0.33 1.59
C ASN A 30 10.81 0.95 0.23
N PHE A 31 9.58 0.77 -0.21
CA PHE A 31 9.05 1.36 -1.44
C PHE A 31 8.33 2.65 -1.10
N LYS A 32 8.77 3.74 -1.74
CA LYS A 32 8.06 5.02 -1.73
C LYS A 32 7.38 5.17 -3.07
N TYR A 33 6.08 5.43 -3.03
CA TYR A 33 5.29 5.74 -4.21
C TYR A 33 5.02 7.24 -4.26
N GLU A 34 5.19 7.83 -5.44
CA GLU A 34 4.95 9.25 -5.66
C GLU A 34 3.80 9.38 -6.66
N ARG A 35 2.88 10.32 -6.42
CA ARG A 35 1.76 10.67 -7.31
C ARG A 35 0.78 9.51 -7.59
N LEU A 36 0.39 8.76 -6.57
CA LEU A 36 -0.68 7.76 -6.67
C LEU A 36 -2.05 8.47 -6.73
N ALA A 37 -2.68 8.46 -7.91
CA ALA A 37 -4.04 8.98 -8.05
C ALA A 37 -5.04 7.98 -7.46
N LEU A 38 -5.99 8.47 -6.64
CA LEU A 38 -7.12 7.71 -6.12
C LEU A 38 -6.70 6.40 -5.42
N PHE A 39 -5.88 6.56 -4.37
CA PHE A 39 -5.34 5.47 -3.56
C PHE A 39 -6.06 5.38 -2.22
N CYS A 40 -6.39 4.16 -1.79
CA CYS A 40 -7.01 3.92 -0.49
C CYS A 40 -5.96 3.57 0.56
N HIS A 41 -5.81 4.44 1.57
CA HIS A 41 -4.82 4.27 2.65
C HIS A 41 -5.17 3.16 3.65
N PHE A 42 -6.40 2.65 3.61
CA PHE A 42 -6.85 1.53 4.43
C PHE A 42 -6.51 0.17 3.79
N CYS A 43 -6.93 -0.06 2.54
CA CYS A 43 -6.77 -1.36 1.86
C CYS A 43 -5.59 -1.42 0.87
N ALA A 44 -4.90 -0.30 0.64
CA ALA A 44 -3.72 -0.17 -0.21
C ALA A 44 -3.91 -0.42 -1.71
N THR A 45 -5.15 -0.39 -2.20
CA THR A 45 -5.45 -0.53 -3.63
C THR A 45 -5.72 0.81 -4.29
N MET A 46 -5.60 0.87 -5.61
CA MET A 46 -6.00 2.06 -6.38
C MET A 46 -7.44 1.94 -6.91
N GLY A 47 -8.03 3.08 -7.27
CA GLY A 47 -9.35 3.17 -7.88
C GLY A 47 -10.46 3.64 -6.95
N HIS A 48 -10.17 3.83 -5.65
CA HIS A 48 -11.10 4.45 -4.71
C HIS A 48 -10.33 5.13 -3.55
N ASP A 49 -11.00 6.05 -2.86
CA ASP A 49 -10.50 6.69 -1.64
C ASP A 49 -11.05 5.99 -0.38
N LEU A 50 -10.70 6.51 0.80
CA LEU A 50 -11.16 5.97 2.08
C LEU A 50 -12.70 5.97 2.22
N ARG A 51 -13.38 6.99 1.68
CA ARG A 51 -14.83 7.19 1.80
C ARG A 51 -15.61 6.15 1.01
N HIS A 52 -15.04 5.70 -0.11
CA HIS A 52 -15.63 4.69 -0.98
C HIS A 52 -15.07 3.28 -0.74
N CYS A 53 -14.31 3.08 0.34
CA CYS A 53 -13.77 1.78 0.68
C CYS A 53 -14.78 0.95 1.48
N ALA A 54 -15.33 -0.09 0.88
CA ALA A 54 -16.27 -1.00 1.55
C ALA A 54 -15.67 -1.66 2.81
N GLY A 55 -14.37 -2.01 2.76
CA GLY A 55 -13.67 -2.57 3.91
C GLY A 55 -13.55 -1.58 5.06
N TYR A 56 -13.26 -0.31 4.76
CA TYR A 56 -13.20 0.74 5.77
C TYR A 56 -14.58 1.02 6.38
N TYR A 57 -15.61 1.07 5.54
CA TYR A 57 -16.99 1.25 6.01
C TYR A 57 -17.42 0.11 6.95
N ALA A 58 -17.12 -1.14 6.61
CA ALA A 58 -17.40 -2.28 7.48
C ALA A 58 -16.60 -2.20 8.80
N ALA A 59 -15.32 -1.85 8.75
CA ALA A 59 -14.47 -1.74 9.93
C ALA A 59 -14.93 -0.61 10.88
N SER A 60 -15.30 0.55 10.34
CA SER A 60 -15.74 1.72 11.13
C SER A 60 -17.06 1.51 11.88
N LYS A 61 -17.90 0.55 11.44
CA LYS A 61 -19.13 0.19 12.15
C LYS A 61 -18.91 -0.66 13.40
N ASN A 62 -17.73 -1.28 13.53
CA ASN A 62 -17.45 -2.21 14.63
C ASN A 62 -16.89 -1.54 15.91
N SER A 63 -17.08 -0.21 16.08
CA SER A 63 -16.70 0.60 17.26
C SER A 63 -15.21 0.57 17.66
N GLY A 64 -14.36 -0.10 16.88
CA GLY A 64 -12.91 -0.12 17.08
C GLY A 64 -12.21 0.98 16.30
N GLU A 65 -11.06 1.43 16.80
CA GLU A 65 -10.19 2.36 16.08
C GLU A 65 -9.69 1.70 14.79
N VAL A 66 -10.03 2.29 13.64
CA VAL A 66 -9.62 1.79 12.33
C VAL A 66 -8.31 2.45 11.94
N VAL A 67 -7.21 1.70 12.00
CA VAL A 67 -5.88 2.20 11.66
C VAL A 67 -5.57 2.04 10.18
N CYS A 68 -5.27 3.14 9.49
CA CYS A 68 -4.77 3.14 8.11
C CYS A 68 -3.28 2.77 8.08
N GLN A 69 -2.92 1.73 7.31
CA GLN A 69 -1.54 1.21 7.28
C GLN A 69 -0.57 2.05 6.43
N TYR A 70 -1.07 3.05 5.70
CA TYR A 70 -0.31 3.85 4.73
C TYR A 70 -0.21 5.33 5.10
N GLY A 71 -0.56 5.69 6.35
CA GLY A 71 -0.61 7.09 6.82
C GLY A 71 -1.75 7.88 6.20
N ASP A 72 -1.94 9.13 6.65
CA ASP A 72 -2.75 10.17 5.98
C ASP A 72 -1.86 11.08 5.13
#